data_AF-A0A8S0FKK0-F1
#
_entry.id   AF-A0A8S0FKK0-F1
#
_cell.length_a   1.000
_cell.length_b   1.000
_cell.length_c   1.000
_cell.angle_alpha   90.00
_cell.angle_beta   90.00
_cell.angle_gamma   90.00
#
_symmetry.space_group_name_H-M   'P 1'
#
loop_
_entity.id
_entity.type
_entity.pdbx_description
1 polymer ?
#
loop_
_entity_poly.entity_id
_entity_poly.type
_entity_poly.pdbx_seq_one_letter_code
_entity_poly.pdbx_strand_id
1 'polypeptide(L)'
;MNRWENIQLTHENRLAPRAYFFSYDSVAQARTFARETSSLFLSLSGQWNFHFFDHPLQVPEAFTSELMADWGHITVPAMWQMEGHGKLQYTDEGFPFPTTSMCRLSPAITQPVPINVFSPSATAGRVNRR
;
A
#
# COMPACT_ATOMS: atom_id res chain seq x y z
N MET A 1 6.40 17.77 11.22
CA MET A 1 5.33 16.81 11.51
C MET A 1 5.07 16.05 10.23
N ASN A 2 5.19 14.73 10.29
CA ASN A 2 5.01 13.89 9.13
C ASN A 2 3.52 13.83 8.75
N ARG A 3 3.19 13.60 7.47
CA ARG A 3 1.78 13.58 7.02
C ARG A 3 0.97 12.49 7.75
N TRP A 4 1.57 11.33 8.02
CA TRP A 4 0.94 10.22 8.74
C TRP A 4 0.73 10.46 10.24
N GLU A 5 1.31 11.52 10.81
CA GLU A 5 1.09 11.91 12.22
C GLU A 5 -0.10 12.86 12.36
N ASN A 6 -0.61 13.43 11.25
CA ASN A 6 -1.64 14.47 11.28
C ASN A 6 -3.05 13.88 11.15
N ILE A 7 -3.78 13.80 12.25
CA ILE A 7 -5.16 13.28 12.30
C ILE A 7 -6.19 14.07 11.47
N GLN A 8 -5.90 15.33 11.13
CA GLN A 8 -6.77 16.15 10.29
C GLN A 8 -6.56 15.88 8.80
N LEU A 9 -5.43 15.26 8.44
CA LEU A 9 -5.09 14.90 7.07
C LEU A 9 -5.36 13.41 6.84
N THR A 10 -6.59 13.09 6.48
CA THR A 10 -7.01 11.69 6.25
C THR A 10 -6.77 11.20 4.81
N HIS A 11 -6.62 12.12 3.86
CA HIS A 11 -6.39 11.82 2.45
C HIS A 11 -5.86 13.06 1.70
N GLU A 12 -5.23 12.83 0.56
CA GLU A 12 -4.72 13.87 -0.34
C GLU A 12 -4.91 13.40 -1.79
N ASN A 13 -5.39 14.26 -2.68
CA ASN A 13 -5.57 13.98 -4.11
C ASN A 13 -6.41 12.72 -4.45
N ARG A 14 -7.26 12.28 -3.53
CA ARG A 14 -8.19 11.16 -3.74
C ARG A 14 -9.46 11.64 -4.44
N LEU A 15 -10.01 10.82 -5.34
CA LEU A 15 -11.32 11.07 -5.94
C LEU A 15 -12.44 11.11 -4.88
N ALA A 16 -13.49 11.88 -5.15
CA ALA A 16 -14.65 11.96 -4.27
C ALA A 16 -15.30 10.57 -4.07
N PRO A 17 -15.80 10.27 -2.85
CA PRO A 17 -16.53 9.02 -2.59
C PRO A 17 -17.72 8.86 -3.54
N ARG A 18 -17.90 7.65 -4.07
CA ARG A 18 -19.01 7.30 -4.98
C ARG A 18 -19.34 5.82 -4.88
N ALA A 19 -20.53 5.43 -5.32
CA ALA A 19 -20.90 4.02 -5.46
C ALA A 19 -19.95 3.31 -6.45
N TYR A 20 -19.65 2.05 -6.17
CA TYR A 20 -18.81 1.24 -7.04
C TYR A 20 -19.54 0.90 -8.33
N PHE A 21 -18.89 1.14 -9.46
CA PHE A 21 -19.30 0.63 -10.77
C PHE A 21 -18.07 0.41 -11.65
N PHE A 22 -18.24 -0.44 -12.67
CA PHE A 22 -17.19 -0.75 -13.62
C PHE A 22 -17.74 -0.71 -15.04
N SER A 23 -16.92 -0.27 -15.98
CA SER A 23 -17.29 -0.21 -17.39
C SER A 23 -17.00 -1.54 -18.07
N TYR A 24 -17.92 -1.97 -18.93
CA TYR A 24 -17.81 -3.20 -19.71
C TYR A 24 -17.97 -2.88 -21.20
N ASP A 25 -17.42 -3.74 -22.06
CA ASP A 25 -17.51 -3.57 -23.51
C ASP A 25 -18.91 -3.87 -24.05
N SER A 26 -19.72 -4.63 -23.29
CA SER A 26 -21.10 -4.97 -23.66
C SER A 26 -22.02 -5.17 -22.46
N VAL A 27 -23.33 -5.07 -22.71
CA VAL A 27 -24.38 -5.37 -21.71
C VAL A 27 -24.32 -6.84 -21.27
N ALA A 28 -24.00 -7.75 -22.18
CA ALA A 28 -23.88 -9.17 -21.87
C ALA A 28 -22.77 -9.43 -20.85
N GLN A 29 -21.60 -8.83 -21.04
CA GLN A 29 -20.51 -8.87 -20.05
C GLN A 29 -20.91 -8.19 -18.74
N ALA A 30 -21.54 -7.01 -18.79
CA ALA A 30 -21.96 -6.29 -17.58
C ALA A 30 -22.89 -7.12 -16.68
N ARG A 31 -23.75 -7.97 -17.27
CA ARG A 31 -24.64 -8.88 -16.54
C ARG A 31 -23.92 -10.02 -15.80
N THR A 32 -22.68 -10.32 -16.17
CA THR A 32 -21.87 -11.34 -15.47
C THR A 32 -21.30 -10.82 -14.15
N PHE A 33 -21.20 -9.50 -13.99
CA PHE A 33 -20.51 -8.82 -12.88
C PHE A 33 -19.02 -9.17 -12.75
N ALA A 34 -18.45 -9.91 -13.70
CA ALA A 34 -17.06 -10.32 -13.74
C ALA A 34 -16.21 -9.22 -14.39
N ARG A 35 -15.79 -8.23 -13.61
CA ARG A 35 -15.02 -7.06 -14.11
C ARG A 35 -13.76 -7.45 -14.87
N GLU A 36 -13.16 -8.58 -14.51
CA GLU A 36 -11.98 -9.17 -15.14
C GLU A 36 -12.19 -9.57 -16.60
N THR A 37 -13.44 -9.67 -17.04
CA THR A 37 -13.78 -9.94 -18.45
C THR A 37 -13.80 -8.68 -19.32
N SER A 38 -13.76 -7.48 -18.71
CA SER A 38 -13.75 -6.21 -19.42
C SER A 38 -12.35 -5.88 -19.96
N SER A 39 -12.27 -5.39 -21.19
CA SER A 39 -11.01 -4.91 -21.78
C SER A 39 -10.39 -3.73 -21.03
N LEU A 40 -11.18 -3.05 -20.20
CA LEU A 40 -10.79 -1.90 -19.39
C LEU A 40 -10.25 -2.30 -18.01
N PHE A 41 -10.17 -3.61 -17.72
CA PHE A 41 -9.67 -4.13 -16.46
C PHE A 41 -8.23 -4.63 -16.59
N LEU A 42 -7.38 -4.21 -15.65
CA LEU A 42 -6.05 -4.75 -15.46
C LEU A 42 -5.89 -5.12 -13.99
N SER A 43 -5.65 -6.40 -13.71
CA SER A 43 -5.26 -6.84 -12.38
C SER A 43 -3.83 -6.41 -12.10
N LEU A 44 -3.60 -5.79 -10.95
CA LEU A 44 -2.26 -5.51 -10.43
C LEU A 44 -1.87 -6.49 -9.31
N SER A 45 -2.67 -7.55 -9.09
CA SER A 45 -2.32 -8.63 -8.17
C SER A 45 -1.23 -9.53 -8.77
N GLY A 46 -0.39 -10.11 -7.92
CA GLY A 46 0.73 -10.96 -8.34
C GLY A 46 2.00 -10.66 -7.54
N GLN A 47 3.16 -10.91 -8.14
CA GLN A 47 4.47 -10.67 -7.52
C GLN A 47 4.89 -9.21 -7.67
N TRP A 48 5.20 -8.58 -6.54
CA TRP A 48 5.72 -7.21 -6.46
C TRP A 48 7.15 -7.22 -5.95
N ASN A 49 7.94 -6.25 -6.37
CA ASN A 49 9.23 -5.99 -5.77
C ASN A 49 9.02 -5.33 -4.40
N PHE A 50 9.67 -5.85 -3.36
CA PHE A 50 9.32 -5.57 -1.98
C PHE A 50 10.54 -5.51 -1.05
N HIS A 51 10.51 -4.52 -0.15
CA HIS A 51 11.42 -4.45 0.99
C HIS A 51 10.71 -3.92 2.23
N PHE A 52 11.08 -4.49 3.37
CA PHE A 52 10.62 -4.09 4.70
C PHE A 52 11.72 -3.31 5.40
N PHE A 53 11.43 -2.08 5.85
CA PHE A 53 12.34 -1.28 6.65
C PHE A 53 11.75 -1.04 8.03
N ASP A 54 12.61 -0.97 9.06
CA ASP A 54 12.17 -0.67 10.43
C ASP A 54 11.84 0.83 10.63
N HIS A 55 12.33 1.70 9.74
CA HIS A 55 12.12 3.14 9.87
C HIS A 55 11.97 3.84 8.49
N PRO A 56 11.07 4.83 8.33
CA PRO A 56 10.83 5.48 7.03
C PRO A 56 12.06 6.18 6.43
N LEU A 57 12.93 6.72 7.29
CA LEU A 57 14.18 7.37 6.86
C LEU A 57 15.22 6.40 6.28
N GLN A 58 15.02 5.08 6.39
CA GLN A 58 15.90 4.09 5.76
C GLN A 58 15.55 3.82 4.30
N VAL A 59 14.37 4.27 3.84
CA VAL A 59 13.97 4.09 2.45
C VAL A 59 14.87 4.95 1.54
N PRO A 60 15.54 4.36 0.53
CA PRO A 60 16.36 5.11 -0.41
C PRO A 60 15.53 6.15 -1.17
N GLU A 61 16.02 7.38 -1.27
CA GLU A 61 15.35 8.46 -2.02
C GLU A 61 15.12 8.08 -3.49
N ALA A 62 16.08 7.37 -4.09
CA ALA A 62 16.05 6.89 -5.47
C ALA A 62 14.95 5.85 -5.77
N PHE A 63 14.31 5.25 -4.76
CA PHE A 63 13.27 4.23 -4.96
C PHE A 63 12.11 4.72 -5.86
N THR A 64 11.82 6.02 -5.84
CA THR A 64 10.71 6.59 -6.63
C THR A 64 11.04 6.71 -8.12
N SER A 65 12.32 6.76 -8.48
CA SER A 65 12.81 6.97 -9.84
C SER A 65 13.46 5.73 -10.46
N GLU A 66 13.91 4.79 -9.63
CA GLU A 66 14.71 3.64 -10.06
C GLU A 66 14.16 2.31 -9.53
N LEU A 67 14.34 1.25 -10.30
CA LEU A 67 14.02 -0.10 -9.86
C LEU A 67 15.12 -0.61 -8.92
N MET A 68 14.76 -0.92 -7.67
CA MET A 68 15.66 -1.51 -6.69
C MET A 68 15.81 -3.02 -6.99
N ALA A 69 16.80 -3.38 -7.80
CA ALA A 69 16.97 -4.75 -8.31
C ALA A 69 17.43 -5.77 -7.25
N ASP A 70 17.92 -5.28 -6.12
CA ASP A 70 18.42 -6.05 -4.97
C ASP A 70 17.32 -6.41 -3.97
N TRP A 71 16.10 -5.91 -4.16
CA TRP A 71 14.97 -6.18 -3.28
C TRP A 71 14.32 -7.54 -3.56
N GLY A 72 13.59 -8.03 -2.56
CA GLY A 72 12.90 -9.31 -2.63
C GLY A 72 11.56 -9.20 -3.37
N HIS A 73 10.77 -10.27 -3.30
CA HIS A 73 9.43 -10.28 -3.86
C HIS A 73 8.38 -10.69 -2.81
N ILE A 74 7.17 -10.17 -2.96
CA ILE A 74 6.01 -10.51 -2.13
C ILE A 74 4.77 -10.71 -3.03
N THR A 75 3.87 -11.60 -2.63
CA THR A 75 2.58 -11.75 -3.33
C THR A 75 1.58 -10.71 -2.83
N VAL A 76 0.89 -10.01 -3.74
CA VAL A 76 -0.15 -9.03 -3.40
C VAL A 76 -1.49 -9.49 -3.96
N PRO A 77 -2.58 -9.49 -3.16
CA PRO A 77 -2.66 -9.06 -1.76
C PRO A 77 -2.22 -10.13 -0.76
N ALA A 78 -1.42 -9.75 0.23
CA ALA A 78 -1.05 -10.58 1.38
C ALA A 78 -0.72 -9.72 2.61
N MET A 79 -0.70 -10.35 3.79
CA MET A 79 -0.13 -9.76 4.99
C MET A 79 1.38 -10.04 5.02
N TRP A 80 2.22 -9.01 4.99
CA TRP A 80 3.68 -9.18 4.93
C TRP A 80 4.24 -9.96 6.14
N GLN A 81 3.58 -9.89 7.30
CA GLN A 81 3.97 -10.68 8.47
C GLN A 81 3.80 -12.19 8.27
N MET A 82 2.86 -12.62 7.43
CA MET A 82 2.69 -14.04 7.08
C MET A 82 3.78 -14.54 6.13
N GLU A 83 4.47 -13.63 5.45
CA GLU A 83 5.62 -13.91 4.58
C GLU A 83 6.96 -13.69 5.30
N GLY A 84 6.95 -13.53 6.63
CA GLY A 84 8.17 -13.46 7.45
C GLY A 84 8.73 -12.06 7.70
N HIS A 85 7.99 -11.00 7.35
CA HIS A 85 8.43 -9.62 7.55
C HIS A 85 7.82 -8.98 8.80
N GLY A 86 8.66 -8.44 9.69
CA GLY A 86 8.21 -7.82 10.93
C GLY A 86 7.65 -8.83 11.94
N LYS A 87 6.75 -8.38 12.82
CA LYS A 87 6.18 -9.21 13.90
C LYS A 87 4.66 -9.16 13.86
N LEU A 88 4.01 -10.33 13.94
CA LEU A 88 2.58 -10.42 14.22
C LEU A 88 2.33 -9.93 15.65
N GLN A 89 1.25 -9.18 15.82
CA GLN A 89 0.84 -8.65 17.13
C GLN A 89 -0.64 -8.97 17.32
N TYR A 90 -0.96 -9.51 18.49
CA TYR A 90 -2.33 -9.76 18.93
C TYR A 90 -2.47 -9.14 20.31
N THR A 91 -3.34 -8.16 20.43
CA THR A 91 -3.63 -7.44 21.67
C THR A 91 -5.15 -7.32 21.80
N ASP A 92 -5.65 -7.28 23.04
CA ASP A 92 -7.08 -7.15 23.32
C ASP A 92 -7.45 -5.66 23.55
N GLU A 93 -7.24 -5.15 24.77
CA GLU A 93 -7.59 -3.76 25.11
C GLU A 93 -6.46 -2.75 24.84
N GLY A 94 -5.19 -3.20 24.96
CA GLY A 94 -4.02 -2.34 24.82
C GLY A 94 -3.65 -2.08 23.37
N PHE A 95 -3.27 -0.84 23.05
CA PHE A 95 -2.64 -0.55 21.76
C PHE A 95 -1.28 -1.24 21.67
N PRO A 96 -0.90 -1.77 20.50
CA PRO A 96 0.39 -2.41 20.30
C PRO A 96 1.57 -1.41 20.22
N PHE A 97 1.29 -0.13 20.44
CA PHE A 97 2.27 0.96 20.49
C PHE A 97 2.02 1.84 21.72
N PRO A 98 3.05 2.54 22.24
CA PRO A 98 2.90 3.39 23.41
C PRO A 98 1.88 4.53 23.21
N THR A 99 0.95 4.70 24.16
CA THR A 99 -0.10 5.73 24.13
C THR A 99 0.01 6.76 25.25
N THR A 100 1.08 6.72 26.05
CA THR A 100 1.18 7.50 27.29
C THR A 100 1.14 9.01 27.05
N SER A 101 0.28 9.68 27.82
CA SER A 101 -0.10 11.10 27.82
C SER A 101 1.03 12.12 28.08
N MET A 102 2.31 11.72 28.06
CA MET A 102 3.46 12.64 28.11
C MET A 102 3.94 13.08 26.72
N CYS A 103 3.26 12.65 25.65
CA CYS A 103 3.43 13.19 24.29
C CYS A 103 2.75 14.57 24.12
N ARG A 104 2.70 15.41 25.16
CA ARG A 104 2.23 16.80 25.04
C ARG A 104 3.37 17.78 24.79
N LEU A 105 4.63 17.32 24.86
CA LEU A 105 5.83 18.14 24.64
C LEU A 105 6.74 17.67 23.49
N SER A 106 6.38 16.64 22.73
CA SER A 106 7.10 16.34 21.48
C SER A 106 6.25 15.50 20.53
N PRO A 107 5.92 15.96 19.32
CA PRO A 107 5.08 15.23 18.36
C PRO A 107 5.84 14.11 17.62
N ALA A 108 7.06 13.79 18.01
CA ALA A 108 7.87 12.79 17.33
C ALA A 108 7.53 11.39 17.85
N ILE A 109 6.99 10.55 16.97
CA ILE A 109 6.90 9.11 17.19
C ILE A 109 8.36 8.59 17.20
N THR A 110 8.96 8.43 18.39
CA THR A 110 10.34 7.92 18.55
C THR A 110 10.45 6.39 18.41
N GLN A 111 9.44 5.72 17.85
CA GLN A 111 9.44 4.27 17.66
C GLN A 111 9.77 3.93 16.20
N PRO A 112 10.43 2.79 15.92
CA PRO A 112 10.57 2.29 14.55
C PRO A 112 9.17 2.14 13.96
N VAL A 113 8.84 2.96 12.97
CA VAL A 113 7.62 2.84 12.18
C VAL A 113 7.97 1.93 11.00
N PRO A 114 7.60 0.64 11.05
CA PRO A 114 7.91 -0.23 9.95
C PRO A 114 7.22 0.29 8.69
N ILE A 115 7.99 0.42 7.62
CA ILE A 115 7.48 0.85 6.31
C ILE A 115 7.74 -0.25 5.29
N ASN A 116 6.74 -0.43 4.44
CA ASN A 116 6.78 -1.39 3.36
C ASN A 116 6.79 -0.64 2.06
N VAL A 117 7.70 -1.04 1.19
CA VAL A 117 7.87 -0.39 -0.09
C VAL A 117 7.61 -1.40 -1.19
N PHE A 118 6.62 -1.10 -2.04
CA PHE A 118 6.19 -1.95 -3.15
C PHE A 118 6.43 -1.22 -4.46
N SER A 119 7.11 -1.86 -5.42
CA SER A 119 7.18 -1.38 -6.80
C SER A 119 6.77 -2.46 -7.80
N PRO A 120 6.18 -2.06 -8.95
CA PRO A 120 5.83 -3.02 -9.99
C PRO A 120 7.07 -3.76 -10.49
N SER A 121 6.97 -5.08 -10.58
CA SER A 121 8.05 -5.94 -11.07
C SER A 121 8.24 -5.81 -12.59
N ALA A 122 8.85 -4.71 -13.07
CA ALA A 122 9.30 -4.41 -14.44
C ALA A 122 8.35 -4.67 -15.65
N THR A 123 7.17 -5.26 -15.44
CA THR A 123 6.31 -5.85 -16.47
C THR A 123 4.85 -5.48 -16.23
N ALA A 124 4.58 -4.21 -15.94
CA ALA A 124 3.25 -3.67 -16.16
C ALA A 124 3.20 -3.20 -17.62
N GLY A 125 2.67 -4.07 -18.49
CA GLY A 125 2.48 -3.76 -19.90
C GLY A 125 1.85 -2.38 -20.07
N ARG A 126 2.45 -1.57 -20.93
CA ARG A 126 2.00 -0.23 -21.30
C ARG A 126 0.60 -0.35 -21.91
N VAL A 127 -0.45 -0.19 -21.11
CA VAL A 127 -1.81 -0.04 -21.64
C VAL A 127 -1.86 1.32 -22.33
N ASN A 128 -1.72 1.30 -23.66
CA ASN A 128 -1.93 2.47 -24.50
C ASN A 128 -3.35 2.99 -24.23
N ARG A 129 -3.45 4.12 -23.53
CA ARG A 129 -4.67 4.93 -23.54
C ARG A 129 -4.82 5.47 -24.96
N ARG A 130 -5.84 5.01 -25.69
CA ARG A 130 -6.39 5.77 -26.82
C ARG A 130 -7.30 6.86 -26.27
#